data_AF-A0A416EVG2-F1
#
_entry.id   AF-A0A416EVG2-F1
#
_cell.length_a   1.000
_cell.length_b   1.000
_cell.length_c   1.000
_cell.angle_alpha   90.00
_cell.angle_beta   90.00
_cell.angle_gamma   90.00
#
_symmetry.space_group_name_H-M   'P 1'
#
loop_
_entity.id
_entity.type
_entity.pdbx_description
1 polymer ?
#
loop_
_entity_poly.entity_id
_entity_poly.type
_entity_poly.pdbx_seq_one_letter_code
_entity_poly.pdbx_strand_id
1 'polypeptide(L)'
;MYQDGEYTAIAVCEPDEDEDFTAYQLSVTVTIENDKIVALSNITGDGDSQNVSYIRRASEGTSKIKGVSAQILETGTLENIDTVSRATCSSKAILEACRNALDAAKVTQ
;
A
#
# COMPACT_ATOMS: atom_id res chain seq x y z
N MET A 1 -12.60 11.21 11.57
CA MET A 1 -12.34 10.52 12.83
C MET A 1 -12.13 9.07 12.50
N TYR A 2 -10.89 8.61 12.67
CA TYR A 2 -10.50 7.23 12.50
C TYR A 2 -10.30 6.62 13.87
N GLN A 3 -10.73 5.39 14.05
CA GLN A 3 -10.49 4.64 15.27
C GLN A 3 -9.03 4.18 15.29
N ASP A 4 -8.37 4.40 16.42
CA ASP A 4 -7.00 3.98 16.62
C ASP A 4 -6.93 2.44 16.67
N GLY A 5 -5.99 1.86 15.94
CA GLY A 5 -5.85 0.42 15.82
C GLY A 5 -5.11 -0.03 14.57
N GLU A 6 -5.01 -1.35 14.42
CA GLU A 6 -4.41 -1.98 13.26
C GLU A 6 -5.49 -2.51 12.32
N TYR A 7 -5.43 -2.06 11.07
CA TYR A 7 -6.40 -2.37 10.03
C TYR A 7 -5.69 -3.10 8.91
N THR A 8 -6.04 -4.37 8.73
CA THR A 8 -5.51 -5.19 7.64
C THR A 8 -6.48 -5.14 6.47
N ALA A 9 -5.95 -4.80 5.29
CA ALA A 9 -6.70 -4.74 4.06
C ALA A 9 -5.96 -5.47 2.94
N ILE A 10 -6.73 -5.80 1.89
CA ILE A 10 -6.24 -6.53 0.72
C ILE A 10 -6.69 -5.75 -0.51
N ALA A 11 -5.83 -5.70 -1.52
CA ALA A 11 -6.16 -5.21 -2.86
C ALA A 11 -5.62 -6.17 -3.92
N VAL A 12 -6.29 -6.23 -5.06
CA VAL A 12 -5.82 -7.03 -6.19
C VAL A 12 -4.92 -6.15 -7.04
N CYS A 13 -3.71 -6.61 -7.28
CA CYS A 13 -2.77 -6.02 -8.22
C CYS A 13 -2.92 -6.74 -9.56
N GLU A 14 -3.63 -6.12 -10.49
CA GLU A 14 -3.76 -6.62 -11.86
C GLU A 14 -2.59 -6.12 -12.71
N PRO A 15 -2.04 -6.98 -13.61
CA PRO A 15 -1.03 -6.54 -14.55
C PRO A 15 -1.63 -5.64 -15.64
N ASP A 16 -0.81 -4.72 -16.14
CA ASP A 16 -1.15 -3.92 -17.32
C ASP A 16 -1.02 -4.78 -18.60
N GLU A 17 -1.30 -4.20 -19.79
CA GLU A 17 -1.31 -4.90 -21.08
C GLU A 17 0.00 -5.62 -21.46
N ASP A 18 1.11 -5.26 -20.82
CA ASP A 18 2.41 -5.94 -20.99
C ASP A 18 2.45 -7.33 -20.32
N GLU A 19 1.50 -7.66 -19.44
CA GLU A 19 1.38 -8.95 -18.73
C GLU A 19 2.71 -9.46 -18.10
N ASP A 20 3.55 -8.53 -17.62
CA ASP A 20 4.87 -8.81 -17.02
C ASP A 20 4.81 -9.75 -15.79
N PHE A 21 3.63 -9.85 -15.15
CA PHE A 21 3.36 -10.72 -14.00
C PHE A 21 1.89 -11.15 -13.98
N THR A 22 1.54 -12.17 -13.20
CA THR A 22 0.14 -12.60 -13.02
C THR A 22 -0.54 -11.82 -11.89
N ALA A 23 -1.83 -11.52 -12.06
CA ALA A 23 -2.62 -10.84 -11.04
C ALA A 23 -2.49 -11.52 -9.67
N TYR A 24 -2.31 -10.72 -8.62
CA TYR A 24 -2.08 -11.22 -7.26
C TYR A 24 -2.74 -10.33 -6.23
N GLN A 25 -3.07 -10.89 -5.09
CA GLN A 25 -3.59 -10.19 -3.92
C GLN A 25 -2.44 -9.64 -3.08
N LEU A 26 -2.48 -8.34 -2.83
CA LEU A 26 -1.57 -7.62 -1.96
C LEU A 26 -2.26 -7.33 -0.64
N SER A 27 -1.69 -7.79 0.46
CA SER A 27 -2.14 -7.49 1.82
C SER A 27 -1.24 -6.43 2.46
N VAL A 28 -1.84 -5.51 3.21
CA VAL A 28 -1.15 -4.51 4.03
C VAL A 28 -1.87 -4.33 5.36
N THR A 29 -1.10 -4.15 6.42
CA THR A 29 -1.59 -3.75 7.74
C THR A 29 -1.23 -2.29 7.99
N VAL A 30 -2.25 -1.46 8.18
CA VAL A 30 -2.11 -0.03 8.47
C VAL A 30 -2.39 0.20 9.95
N THR A 31 -1.45 0.84 10.64
CA THR A 31 -1.64 1.28 12.02
C THR A 31 -2.04 2.74 12.01
N ILE A 32 -3.21 3.02 12.59
CA ILE A 32 -3.76 4.37 12.71
C ILE A 32 -3.72 4.78 14.18
N GLU A 33 -3.17 5.96 14.44
CA GLU A 33 -3.17 6.60 15.76
C GLU A 33 -3.43 8.09 15.59
N ASN A 34 -4.31 8.67 16.42
CA ASN A 34 -4.65 10.10 16.40
C ASN A 34 -5.11 10.58 15.01
N ASP A 35 -6.03 9.83 14.37
CA ASP A 35 -6.55 10.12 13.01
C ASP A 35 -5.48 10.10 11.89
N LYS A 36 -4.30 9.52 12.12
CA LYS A 36 -3.18 9.49 11.16
C LYS A 36 -2.56 8.10 11.02
N ILE A 37 -2.03 7.81 9.85
CA ILE A 37 -1.24 6.60 9.63
C ILE A 37 0.14 6.79 10.26
N VAL A 38 0.46 5.92 11.22
CA VAL A 38 1.73 5.97 11.97
C VAL A 38 2.66 4.81 11.66
N ALA A 39 2.12 3.70 11.15
CA ALA A 39 2.92 2.56 10.70
C ALA A 39 2.22 1.79 9.57
N LEU A 40 3.05 1.16 8.74
CA LEU A 40 2.62 0.24 7.69
C LEU A 40 3.46 -1.03 7.83
N SER A 41 2.78 -2.15 8.05
CA SER A 41 3.40 -3.45 8.32
C SER A 41 2.74 -4.53 7.47
N ASN A 42 3.37 -5.71 7.44
CA ASN A 42 2.81 -6.91 6.82
C ASN A 42 2.48 -6.76 5.31
N ILE A 43 3.24 -5.93 4.59
CA ILE A 43 3.05 -5.71 3.15
C ILE A 43 3.56 -6.93 2.39
N THR A 44 2.63 -7.77 1.95
CA THR A 44 2.94 -9.05 1.29
C THR A 44 2.00 -9.28 0.11
N GLY A 45 2.40 -10.14 -0.83
CA GLY A 45 1.54 -10.55 -1.93
C GLY A 45 1.52 -12.06 -2.07
N ASP A 46 0.37 -12.63 -2.42
CA ASP A 46 0.19 -14.08 -2.57
C ASP A 46 0.70 -14.64 -3.90
N GLY A 47 1.15 -13.76 -4.80
CA GLY A 47 1.64 -14.15 -6.12
C GLY A 47 3.08 -14.65 -6.13
N ASP A 48 3.66 -14.69 -7.33
CA ASP A 48 4.99 -15.23 -7.57
C ASP A 48 6.11 -14.47 -6.87
N SER A 49 7.28 -15.12 -6.79
CA SER A 49 8.51 -14.52 -6.24
C SER A 49 8.90 -13.18 -6.87
N GLN A 50 8.52 -12.94 -8.13
CA GLN A 50 8.72 -11.65 -8.81
C GLN A 50 7.90 -10.53 -8.16
N ASN A 51 6.70 -10.84 -7.69
CA ASN A 51 5.74 -9.90 -7.11
C ASN A 51 6.30 -9.32 -5.82
N VAL A 52 7.01 -10.13 -5.03
CA VAL A 52 7.72 -9.68 -3.83
C VAL A 52 8.70 -8.54 -4.17
N SER A 53 9.40 -8.63 -5.29
CA SER A 53 10.33 -7.58 -5.72
C SER A 53 9.61 -6.29 -6.10
N TYR A 54 8.47 -6.38 -6.79
CA TYR A 54 7.64 -5.22 -7.15
C TYR A 54 7.00 -4.57 -5.92
N ILE A 55 6.46 -5.37 -4.99
CA ILE A 55 5.86 -4.91 -3.73
C ILE A 55 6.91 -4.21 -2.88
N ARG A 56 8.09 -4.82 -2.73
CA ARG A 56 9.20 -4.22 -1.99
C ARG A 56 9.62 -2.89 -2.63
N ARG A 57 9.71 -2.85 -3.95
CA ARG A 57 10.04 -1.62 -4.68
C ARG A 57 8.97 -0.54 -4.56
N ALA A 58 7.69 -0.91 -4.55
CA ALA A 58 6.59 0.04 -4.34
C ALA A 58 6.57 0.56 -2.89
N SER A 59 6.74 -0.33 -1.91
CA SER A 59 6.69 0.00 -0.48
C SER A 59 7.93 0.74 0.01
N GLU A 60 9.14 0.22 -0.23
CA GLU A 60 10.43 0.81 0.18
C GLU A 60 10.91 1.89 -0.79
N GLY A 61 10.50 1.80 -2.06
CA GLY A 61 10.93 2.70 -3.11
C GLY A 61 12.14 2.21 -3.87
N THR A 62 12.79 3.13 -4.56
CA THR A 62 14.05 2.94 -5.25
C THR A 62 15.04 4.02 -4.83
N SER A 63 16.30 3.89 -5.23
CA SER A 63 17.32 4.93 -4.97
C SER A 63 16.96 6.32 -5.54
N LYS A 64 15.95 6.43 -6.41
CA LYS A 64 15.50 7.70 -7.01
C LYS A 64 14.13 8.17 -6.53
N ILE A 65 13.27 7.25 -6.07
CA ILE A 65 11.87 7.54 -5.74
C ILE A 65 11.59 6.94 -4.37
N LYS A 66 11.10 7.75 -3.43
CA LYS A 66 10.70 7.25 -2.10
C LYS A 66 9.56 6.25 -2.24
N GLY A 67 9.59 5.19 -1.44
CA GLY A 67 8.52 4.22 -1.42
C GLY A 67 7.21 4.80 -0.92
N VAL A 68 6.11 4.21 -1.38
CA VAL A 68 4.74 4.58 -0.99
C VAL A 68 4.60 4.55 0.54
N SER A 69 5.20 3.56 1.22
CA SER A 69 5.12 3.49 2.69
C SER A 69 5.79 4.68 3.37
N ALA A 70 7.00 5.04 2.93
CA ALA A 70 7.73 6.18 3.49
C ALA A 70 6.99 7.51 3.25
N GLN A 71 6.41 7.68 2.06
CA GLN A 71 5.60 8.87 1.73
C GLN A 71 4.37 8.96 2.63
N ILE A 72 3.66 7.86 2.84
CA ILE A 72 2.47 7.81 3.71
C ILE A 72 2.82 8.15 5.15
N LEU A 73 3.94 7.62 5.66
CA LEU A 73 4.39 7.91 7.03
C LEU A 73 4.84 9.36 7.20
N GLU A 74 5.40 9.96 6.14
CA GLU A 74 5.83 11.36 6.14
C GLU A 74 4.65 12.34 6.14
N THR A 75 3.59 12.04 5.38
CA THR A 75 2.36 12.87 5.35
C THR A 75 1.37 12.52 6.46
N GLY A 76 1.39 11.27 6.94
CA GLY A 76 0.39 10.67 7.82
C GLY A 76 -0.94 10.33 7.12
N THR A 77 -1.02 10.47 5.80
CA THR A 77 -2.25 10.24 5.00
C THR A 77 -1.93 9.62 3.64
N LEU A 78 -2.96 9.19 2.91
CA LEU A 78 -2.83 8.67 1.53
C LEU A 78 -2.92 9.77 0.47
N GLU A 79 -2.88 11.04 0.87
CA GLU A 79 -2.97 12.16 -0.06
C GLU A 79 -1.58 12.55 -0.57
N ASN A 80 -1.48 12.91 -1.86
CA ASN A 80 -0.23 13.30 -2.52
C ASN A 80 0.87 12.22 -2.51
N ILE A 81 0.49 10.95 -2.60
CA ILE A 81 1.44 9.85 -2.70
C ILE A 81 1.75 9.55 -4.16
N ASP A 82 3.03 9.61 -4.52
CA ASP A 82 3.52 9.27 -5.85
C ASP A 82 3.77 7.77 -5.99
N THR A 83 3.28 7.21 -7.10
CA THR A 83 3.54 5.82 -7.47
C THR A 83 4.98 5.62 -7.95
N VAL A 84 5.58 4.48 -7.62
CA VAL A 84 6.98 4.19 -7.98
C VAL A 84 7.07 3.63 -9.40
N SER A 85 7.92 4.23 -10.25
CA SER A 85 8.13 3.76 -11.62
C SER A 85 8.63 2.30 -11.66
N ARG A 86 8.09 1.51 -12.60
CA ARG A 86 8.25 0.04 -12.70
C ARG A 86 7.68 -0.77 -11.52
N ALA A 87 6.88 -0.15 -10.68
CA ALA A 87 6.06 -0.83 -9.68
C ALA A 87 4.71 -0.09 -9.55
N THR A 88 4.20 0.45 -10.66
CA THR A 88 3.02 1.31 -10.68
C THR A 88 1.78 0.51 -10.27
N CYS A 89 1.59 -0.69 -10.81
CA CYS A 89 0.47 -1.58 -10.46
C CYS A 89 0.48 -1.89 -8.96
N SER A 90 1.63 -2.33 -8.44
CA SER A 90 1.79 -2.65 -7.01
C SER A 90 1.64 -1.41 -6.12
N SER A 91 2.11 -0.24 -6.56
CA SER A 91 1.94 1.03 -5.82
C SER A 91 0.47 1.39 -5.70
N LYS A 92 -0.30 1.26 -6.79
CA LYS A 92 -1.76 1.46 -6.78
C LYS A 92 -2.45 0.47 -5.85
N ALA A 93 -2.08 -0.81 -5.92
CA ALA A 93 -2.64 -1.83 -5.03
C ALA A 93 -2.35 -1.55 -3.54
N ILE A 94 -1.12 -1.15 -3.18
CA ILE A 94 -0.80 -0.72 -1.80
C ILE A 94 -1.69 0.46 -1.38
N LEU A 95 -1.82 1.47 -2.25
CA LEU A 95 -2.63 2.65 -1.96
C LEU A 95 -4.12 2.30 -1.78
N GLU A 96 -4.67 1.46 -2.65
CA GLU A 96 -6.05 0.98 -2.52
C GLU A 96 -6.26 0.17 -1.25
N ALA A 97 -5.35 -0.77 -0.94
CA ALA A 97 -5.43 -1.55 0.28
C ALA A 97 -5.35 -0.64 1.51
N CYS A 98 -4.42 0.30 1.55
CA CYS A 98 -4.35 1.27 2.65
C CYS A 98 -5.62 2.12 2.74
N ARG A 99 -6.22 2.48 1.61
CA ARG A 99 -7.46 3.29 1.56
C ARG A 99 -8.63 2.50 2.11
N ASN A 100 -8.73 1.21 1.79
CA ASN A 100 -9.71 0.30 2.37
C ASN A 100 -9.52 0.14 3.87
N ALA A 101 -8.26 0.03 4.34
CA ALA A 101 -7.95 -0.03 5.77
C ALA A 101 -8.37 1.25 6.50
N LEU A 102 -8.06 2.42 5.94
CA LEU A 102 -8.51 3.72 6.47
C LEU A 102 -10.03 3.85 6.48
N ASP A 103 -10.72 3.38 5.43
CA ASP A 103 -12.17 3.43 5.37
C ASP A 103 -12.81 2.51 6.43
N ALA A 104 -12.25 1.31 6.64
CA ALA A 104 -12.63 0.42 7.74
C ALA A 104 -12.36 1.02 9.12
N ALA A 105 -11.35 1.88 9.23
CA ALA A 105 -11.06 2.64 10.45
C ALA A 105 -11.97 3.85 10.66
N LYS A 106 -12.72 4.31 9.63
CA LYS A 106 -13.64 5.43 9.83
C LYS A 106 -14.73 5.01 10.80
N VAL A 107 -14.87 5.83 11.84
CA VAL A 107 -16.01 5.73 12.74
C VAL A 107 -17.18 6.39 12.02
N THR A 108 -18.05 5.59 11.40
CA THR A 108 -19.33 6.09 10.88
C THR A 108 -20.18 6.48 12.08
N GLN A 109 -20.39 7.78 12.26
CA GLN A 109 -21.21 8.35 13.34
C GLN A 109 -22.70 8.27 12.99
#